data_AF-A0A8H2WB67-F1
#
_entry.id   AF-A0A8H2WB67-F1
#
_cell.length_a   1.000
_cell.length_b   1.000
_cell.length_c   1.000
_cell.angle_alpha   90.00
_cell.angle_beta   90.00
_cell.angle_gamma   90.00
#
_symmetry.space_group_name_H-M   'P 1'
#
loop_
_entity.id
_entity.type
_entity.pdbx_description
1 polymer ?
#
loop_
_entity_poly.entity_id
_entity_poly.type
_entity_poly.pdbx_seq_one_letter_code
_entity_poly.pdbx_strand_id
1 'polypeptide(L)'
;MNLAVQAILKALQKSAAYFRDSMAKENQPIDEKTEAYLQALDSDPIEACRVSITACRPSGQRREVLRKIIIDAQIPVLFHRQYESLQDIASVLSVVHSAQELLSAEKTLTLSLAFPVYESVIQAWLDLGPKIPELATPVGAGIGKIHECVNRTKSARVQTLEMFINPGIKFDFMNRCWPAYDRDRAYKVVRETMLKFQRQRYAQCEMRVVSSRTGEGNGDVGA
;
A
#
# COMPACT_ATOMS: atom_id res chain seq x y z
N MET A 1 1.83 -2.66 -1.44
CA MET A 1 0.75 -3.02 -0.51
C MET A 1 0.76 -4.50 -0.15
N ASN A 2 0.66 -5.45 -1.08
CA ASN A 2 0.66 -6.89 -0.78
C ASN A 2 1.86 -7.36 0.08
N LEU A 3 3.07 -6.85 -0.18
CA LEU A 3 4.25 -7.18 0.63
C LEU A 3 4.17 -6.65 2.07
N ALA A 4 3.49 -5.52 2.29
CA ALA A 4 3.28 -4.96 3.63
C ALA A 4 2.26 -5.79 4.41
N VAL A 5 1.16 -6.21 3.78
CA VAL A 5 0.20 -7.16 4.37
C VAL A 5 0.89 -8.46 4.76
N GLN A 6 1.71 -9.04 3.87
CA GLN A 6 2.46 -10.25 4.18
C GLN A 6 3.45 -10.06 5.34
N ALA A 7 4.09 -8.91 5.45
CA ALA A 7 4.98 -8.62 6.56
C ALA A 7 4.23 -8.50 7.90
N ILE A 8 3.07 -7.85 7.89
CA ILE A 8 2.18 -7.77 9.06
C ILE A 8 1.77 -9.18 9.49
N LEU A 9 1.22 -9.98 8.58
CA LEU A 9 0.75 -11.34 8.89
C LEU A 9 1.88 -12.23 9.46
N LYS A 10 3.10 -12.13 8.92
CA LYS A 10 4.26 -12.86 9.45
C LYS A 10 4.71 -12.37 10.82
N ALA A 11 4.58 -11.07 11.09
CA ALA A 11 4.96 -10.49 12.36
C ALA A 11 3.90 -10.74 13.45
N LEU A 12 2.61 -10.86 13.08
CA LEU A 12 1.51 -11.20 14.00
C LEU A 12 1.77 -12.50 14.77
N GLN A 13 2.27 -13.53 14.09
CA GLN A 13 2.59 -14.83 14.70
C GLN A 13 3.62 -14.75 15.84
N LYS A 14 4.42 -13.69 15.88
CA LYS A 14 5.45 -13.46 16.91
C LYS A 14 5.13 -12.27 17.81
N SER A 15 4.02 -11.58 17.56
CA SER A 15 3.73 -10.30 18.19
C SER A 15 3.53 -10.43 19.69
N ALA A 16 2.78 -11.46 20.11
CA ALA A 16 2.53 -11.69 21.52
C ALA A 16 3.82 -11.99 22.30
N ALA A 17 4.72 -12.80 21.73
CA ALA A 17 6.04 -13.06 22.31
C ALA A 17 6.89 -11.79 22.43
N TYR A 18 6.97 -10.98 21.36
CA TYR A 18 7.74 -9.73 21.39
C TYR A 18 7.19 -8.73 22.42
N PHE A 19 5.87 -8.66 22.58
CA PHE A 19 5.25 -7.77 23.55
C PHE A 19 5.58 -8.20 24.99
N ARG A 20 5.48 -9.49 25.29
CA ARG A 20 5.89 -10.04 26.60
C ARG A 20 7.35 -9.76 26.89
N ASP A 21 8.24 -9.93 25.91
CA ASP A 21 9.67 -9.64 26.04
C ASP A 21 9.94 -8.14 26.29
N SER A 22 9.17 -7.24 25.66
CA SER A 22 9.31 -5.79 25.88
C SER A 22 8.89 -5.41 27.30
N MET A 23 7.75 -5.91 27.76
CA MET A 23 7.26 -5.65 29.12
C MET A 23 8.19 -6.23 30.19
N ALA A 24 8.80 -7.40 29.94
CA ALA A 24 9.79 -7.99 30.81
C ALA A 24 11.07 -7.16 30.92
N LYS A 25 11.52 -6.53 29.82
CA LYS A 25 12.68 -5.62 29.83
C LYS A 25 12.40 -4.32 30.58
N GLU A 26 11.15 -3.85 30.54
CA GLU A 26 10.72 -2.62 31.19
C GLU A 26 10.30 -2.83 32.66
N ASN A 27 10.36 -4.07 33.17
CA ASN A 27 9.88 -4.47 34.51
C ASN A 27 8.43 -4.05 34.79
N GLN A 28 7.60 -3.97 33.76
CA GLN A 28 6.20 -3.55 33.90
C GLN A 28 5.30 -4.79 34.03
N PRO A 29 4.40 -4.84 35.03
CA PRO A 29 3.46 -5.95 35.17
C PRO A 29 2.47 -5.95 34.00
N ILE A 30 2.27 -7.12 33.41
CA ILE A 30 1.24 -7.35 32.37
C ILE A 30 -0.10 -7.51 33.09
N ASP A 31 -1.09 -6.68 32.74
CA ASP A 31 -2.45 -6.80 33.25
C ASP A 31 -3.10 -8.12 32.80
N GLU A 32 -3.99 -8.67 33.62
CA GLU A 32 -4.70 -9.92 33.33
C GLU A 32 -5.47 -9.85 32.01
N LYS A 33 -6.03 -8.68 31.68
CA LYS A 33 -6.74 -8.47 30.41
C LYS A 33 -5.81 -8.51 29.21
N THR A 34 -4.62 -7.92 29.33
CA THR A 34 -3.61 -7.93 28.26
C THR A 34 -3.07 -9.34 28.04
N GLU A 35 -2.81 -10.10 29.11
CA GLU A 35 -2.36 -11.49 28.95
C GLU A 35 -3.44 -12.37 28.29
N ALA A 36 -4.72 -12.19 28.64
CA ALA A 36 -5.83 -12.87 27.96
C ALA A 36 -5.92 -12.51 26.46
N TYR A 37 -5.61 -11.25 26.10
CA TYR A 37 -5.53 -10.83 24.70
C TYR A 37 -4.35 -11.50 23.98
N LEU A 38 -3.17 -11.54 24.60
CA LEU A 38 -1.98 -12.16 24.04
C LEU A 38 -2.17 -13.67 23.82
N GLN A 39 -2.83 -14.36 24.75
CA GLN A 39 -3.23 -15.76 24.58
C GLN A 39 -4.22 -15.96 23.43
N ALA A 40 -5.17 -15.04 23.28
CA ALA A 40 -6.08 -15.07 22.13
C ALA A 40 -5.33 -14.85 20.81
N LEU A 41 -4.33 -13.97 20.78
CA LEU A 41 -3.48 -13.75 19.61
C LEU A 41 -2.60 -14.98 19.28
N ASP A 42 -2.02 -15.63 20.29
CA ASP A 42 -1.23 -16.87 20.16
C ASP A 42 -2.08 -18.05 19.63
N SER A 43 -3.38 -18.04 19.88
CA SER A 43 -4.31 -19.08 19.39
C SER A 43 -4.63 -19.00 17.89
N ASP A 44 -3.97 -18.09 17.17
CA ASP A 44 -4.11 -17.85 15.73
C ASP A 44 -5.58 -17.69 15.27
N PRO A 45 -6.23 -16.57 15.67
CA PRO A 45 -7.63 -16.32 15.33
C PRO A 45 -7.85 -16.16 13.82
N ILE A 46 -6.79 -15.81 13.07
CA ILE A 46 -6.84 -15.69 11.61
C ILE A 46 -6.98 -17.07 10.97
N GLU A 47 -6.18 -18.05 11.37
CA GLU A 47 -6.31 -19.42 10.84
C GLU A 47 -7.66 -20.04 11.23
N ALA A 48 -8.14 -19.81 12.45
CA ALA A 48 -9.49 -20.23 12.85
C ALA A 48 -10.57 -19.66 11.91
N CYS A 49 -10.48 -18.37 11.56
CA CYS A 49 -11.34 -17.76 10.55
C CYS A 49 -11.16 -18.38 9.16
N ARG A 50 -9.93 -18.62 8.70
CA ARG A 50 -9.65 -19.20 7.37
C ARG A 50 -10.19 -20.61 7.25
N VAL A 51 -10.04 -21.44 8.28
CA VAL A 51 -10.62 -22.79 8.36
C VAL A 51 -12.14 -22.71 8.28
N SER A 52 -12.75 -21.80 9.04
CA SER A 52 -14.20 -21.60 9.01
C SER A 52 -14.71 -21.20 7.62
N ILE A 53 -14.07 -20.21 6.98
CA ILE A 53 -14.40 -19.80 5.60
C ILE A 53 -14.17 -20.95 4.62
N THR A 54 -13.09 -21.71 4.77
CA THR A 54 -12.76 -22.86 3.90
C THR A 54 -13.77 -23.99 4.07
N ALA A 55 -14.27 -24.23 5.27
CA ALA A 55 -15.36 -25.17 5.51
C ALA A 55 -16.68 -24.69 4.88
N CYS A 56 -16.92 -23.38 4.86
CA CYS A 56 -18.12 -22.78 4.25
C CYS A 56 -18.00 -22.59 2.72
N ARG A 57 -16.81 -22.48 2.14
CA ARG A 57 -16.62 -22.23 0.69
C ARG A 57 -17.17 -23.34 -0.22
N PRO A 58 -17.08 -24.64 0.13
CA PRO A 58 -17.75 -25.73 -0.58
C PRO A 58 -19.27 -25.75 -0.41
N SER A 59 -19.85 -24.99 0.54
CA SER A 59 -21.26 -25.11 0.91
C SER A 59 -22.25 -24.48 -0.08
N GLY A 60 -21.81 -24.20 -1.31
CA GLY A 60 -22.68 -23.85 -2.45
C GLY A 60 -23.65 -24.96 -2.86
N GLN A 61 -23.66 -26.12 -2.19
CA GLN A 61 -24.61 -27.22 -2.42
C GLN A 61 -25.33 -27.61 -1.13
N ARG A 62 -26.66 -27.33 -1.11
CA ARG A 62 -27.75 -27.78 -0.21
C ARG A 62 -27.52 -27.72 1.33
N ARG A 63 -28.55 -27.20 2.04
CA ARG A 63 -28.57 -26.94 3.50
C ARG A 63 -28.21 -28.16 4.37
N GLU A 64 -28.49 -29.38 3.91
CA GLU A 64 -28.09 -30.63 4.57
C GLU A 64 -26.58 -30.82 4.68
N VAL A 65 -25.80 -30.38 3.68
CA VAL A 65 -24.33 -30.47 3.70
C VAL A 65 -23.76 -29.46 4.68
N LEU A 66 -24.30 -28.25 4.74
CA LEU A 66 -23.91 -27.25 5.73
C LEU A 66 -24.12 -27.75 7.16
N ARG A 67 -25.27 -28.39 7.43
CA ARG A 67 -25.57 -28.96 8.76
C ARG A 67 -24.59 -30.07 9.14
N LYS A 68 -24.22 -30.92 8.17
CA LYS A 68 -23.18 -31.94 8.34
C LYS A 68 -21.80 -31.34 8.56
N ILE A 69 -21.40 -30.32 7.80
CA ILE A 69 -20.10 -29.63 7.99
C ILE A 69 -20.03 -28.93 9.35
N ILE A 70 -21.11 -28.30 9.82
CA ILE A 70 -21.12 -27.66 11.15
C ILE A 70 -20.91 -28.70 12.27
N ILE A 71 -21.46 -29.91 12.11
CA ILE A 71 -21.36 -31.01 13.10
C ILE A 71 -20.05 -31.78 12.96
N ASP A 72 -19.61 -32.07 11.73
CA ASP A 72 -18.47 -32.94 11.40
C ASP A 72 -17.14 -32.17 11.30
N ALA A 73 -17.15 -30.90 10.89
CA ALA A 73 -15.92 -30.13 10.66
C ALA A 73 -15.41 -29.37 11.89
N GLN A 74 -16.08 -29.52 13.04
CA GLN A 74 -15.70 -28.90 14.32
C GLN A 74 -15.27 -27.44 14.14
N ILE A 75 -16.16 -26.65 13.51
CA ILE A 75 -15.87 -25.25 13.17
C ILE A 75 -15.44 -24.53 14.45
N PRO A 76 -14.23 -23.95 14.48
CA PRO A 76 -13.73 -23.32 15.69
C PRO A 76 -14.65 -22.18 16.10
N VAL A 77 -15.27 -22.32 17.26
CA VAL A 77 -16.08 -21.27 17.86
C VAL A 77 -15.12 -20.20 18.38
N LEU A 78 -15.15 -19.02 17.77
CA LEU A 78 -14.34 -17.90 18.22
C LEU A 78 -14.88 -17.39 19.56
N PHE A 79 -14.03 -17.39 20.58
CA PHE A 79 -14.35 -16.78 21.86
C PHE A 79 -14.26 -15.24 21.77
N HIS A 80 -14.90 -14.53 22.69
CA HIS A 80 -15.00 -13.07 22.67
C HIS A 80 -13.64 -12.37 22.49
N ARG A 81 -12.59 -12.82 23.20
CA ARG A 81 -11.22 -12.27 23.07
C ARG A 81 -10.55 -12.55 21.71
N GLN A 82 -10.81 -13.72 21.13
CA GLN A 82 -10.33 -14.03 19.78
C GLN A 82 -11.03 -13.16 18.73
N TYR A 83 -12.31 -12.86 18.95
CA TYR A 83 -13.05 -11.94 18.10
C TYR A 83 -12.55 -10.50 18.22
N GLU A 84 -12.27 -10.02 19.45
CA GLU A 84 -11.68 -8.68 19.67
C GLU A 84 -10.33 -8.53 18.97
N SER A 85 -9.40 -9.46 19.20
CA SER A 85 -8.09 -9.44 18.53
C SER A 85 -8.21 -9.54 17.00
N LEU A 86 -9.17 -10.32 16.49
CA LEU A 86 -9.45 -10.37 15.06
C LEU A 86 -9.98 -9.04 14.52
N GLN A 87 -10.86 -8.37 15.26
CA GLN A 87 -11.41 -7.06 14.87
C GLN A 87 -10.31 -5.99 14.83
N ASP A 88 -9.39 -6.02 15.80
CA ASP A 88 -8.21 -5.16 15.83
C ASP A 88 -7.30 -5.42 14.63
N ILE A 89 -6.99 -6.68 14.34
CA ILE A 89 -6.22 -7.07 13.16
C ILE A 89 -6.93 -6.61 11.88
N ALA A 90 -8.25 -6.78 11.79
CA ALA A 90 -9.04 -6.35 10.64
C ALA A 90 -8.99 -4.81 10.48
N SER A 91 -8.96 -4.05 11.57
CA SER A 91 -8.80 -2.60 11.55
C SER A 91 -7.44 -2.16 10.98
N VAL A 92 -6.36 -2.88 11.33
CA VAL A 92 -5.02 -2.64 10.77
C VAL A 92 -5.00 -2.93 9.27
N LEU A 93 -5.59 -4.06 8.86
CA LEU A 93 -5.57 -4.52 7.47
C LEU A 93 -6.52 -3.75 6.56
N SER A 94 -7.61 -3.19 7.09
CA SER A 94 -8.57 -2.40 6.32
C SER A 94 -7.93 -1.13 5.75
N VAL A 95 -7.03 -0.49 6.50
CA VAL A 95 -6.25 0.68 6.03
C VAL A 95 -5.50 0.36 4.73
N VAL A 96 -4.83 -0.80 4.68
CA VAL A 96 -4.09 -1.23 3.48
C VAL A 96 -5.05 -1.66 2.38
N HIS A 97 -6.17 -2.28 2.73
CA HIS A 97 -7.18 -2.67 1.77
C HIS A 97 -7.74 -1.46 1.03
N SER A 98 -8.17 -0.41 1.76
CA SER A 98 -8.65 0.83 1.17
C SER A 98 -7.60 1.52 0.30
N ALA A 99 -6.34 1.54 0.75
CA ALA A 99 -5.23 2.05 -0.05
C ALA A 99 -4.99 1.23 -1.33
N GLN A 100 -5.11 -0.10 -1.24
CA GLN A 100 -4.99 -0.98 -2.38
C GLN A 100 -6.13 -0.78 -3.37
N GLU A 101 -7.37 -0.65 -2.90
CA GLU A 101 -8.52 -0.34 -3.75
C GLU A 101 -8.34 0.98 -4.48
N LEU A 102 -7.94 2.04 -3.76
CA LEU A 102 -7.66 3.35 -4.35
C LEU A 102 -6.59 3.26 -5.44
N LEU A 103 -5.51 2.51 -5.19
CA LEU A 103 -4.43 2.28 -6.16
C LEU A 103 -4.79 1.25 -7.25
N SER A 104 -5.91 0.55 -7.14
CA SER A 104 -6.36 -0.40 -8.16
C SER A 104 -7.51 0.15 -9.00
N ALA A 105 -8.14 1.25 -8.57
CA ALA A 105 -9.35 1.80 -9.17
C ALA A 105 -9.09 2.63 -10.45
N GLU A 106 -7.91 3.23 -10.61
CA GLU A 106 -7.65 4.13 -11.73
C GLU A 106 -7.05 3.44 -12.97
N LYS A 107 -7.64 3.69 -14.14
CA LYS A 107 -7.14 3.23 -15.45
C LYS A 107 -5.92 4.02 -15.96
N THR A 108 -5.55 5.15 -15.35
CA THR A 108 -4.38 5.96 -15.76
C THR A 108 -3.82 6.71 -14.54
N LEU A 109 -2.49 6.71 -14.41
CA LEU A 109 -1.69 7.53 -13.48
C LEU A 109 -1.76 7.22 -11.97
N THR A 110 -2.00 5.97 -11.60
CA THR A 110 -1.97 5.48 -10.21
C THR A 110 -0.61 5.70 -9.52
N LEU A 111 0.46 5.71 -10.31
CA LEU A 111 1.81 5.82 -9.79
C LEU A 111 2.04 7.26 -9.25
N SER A 112 1.28 8.28 -9.72
CA SER A 112 1.32 9.65 -9.21
C SER A 112 0.79 9.78 -7.78
N LEU A 113 -0.15 8.90 -7.42
CA LEU A 113 -0.78 8.83 -6.11
C LEU A 113 -0.11 7.82 -5.18
N ALA A 114 0.76 6.94 -5.71
CA ALA A 114 1.35 5.86 -4.93
C ALA A 114 2.02 6.37 -3.65
N PHE A 115 2.87 7.40 -3.73
CA PHE A 115 3.57 7.92 -2.55
C PHE A 115 2.68 8.68 -1.57
N PRO A 116 1.79 9.60 -2.02
CA PRO A 116 0.78 10.17 -1.14
C PRO A 116 -0.05 9.12 -0.39
N VAL A 117 -0.53 8.08 -1.09
CA VAL A 117 -1.32 7.01 -0.46
C VAL A 117 -0.47 6.21 0.52
N TYR A 118 0.78 5.92 0.20
CA TYR A 118 1.70 5.22 1.09
C TYR A 118 1.96 6.00 2.38
N GLU A 119 2.16 7.32 2.26
CA GLU A 119 2.31 8.21 3.41
C GLU A 119 1.04 8.23 4.28
N SER A 120 -0.14 8.35 3.68
CA SER A 120 -1.41 8.30 4.42
C SER A 120 -1.61 6.98 5.17
N VAL A 121 -1.21 5.84 4.59
CA VAL A 121 -1.26 4.54 5.27
C VAL A 121 -0.30 4.50 6.46
N ILE A 122 0.93 5.02 6.29
CA ILE A 122 1.90 5.09 7.39
C ILE A 122 1.35 5.94 8.53
N GLN A 123 0.77 7.11 8.24
CA GLN A 123 0.19 7.97 9.28
C GLN A 123 -0.98 7.30 10.00
N ALA A 124 -1.92 6.71 9.26
CA ALA A 124 -3.06 5.99 9.86
C ALA A 124 -2.60 4.85 10.79
N TRP A 125 -1.50 4.18 10.44
CA TRP A 125 -0.89 3.14 11.27
C TRP A 125 -0.13 3.67 12.47
N LEU A 126 0.56 4.80 12.35
CA LEU A 126 1.19 5.48 13.47
C LEU A 126 0.15 5.97 14.49
N ASP A 127 -1.03 6.39 14.03
CA ASP A 127 -2.15 6.78 14.91
C ASP A 127 -2.84 5.58 15.57
N LEU A 128 -2.73 4.39 14.97
CA LEU A 128 -3.33 3.15 15.48
C LEU A 128 -2.42 2.45 16.49
N GLY A 129 -1.10 2.52 16.32
CA GLY A 129 -0.11 1.86 17.18
C GLY A 129 -0.30 2.13 18.68
N PRO A 130 -0.47 3.39 19.13
CA PRO A 130 -0.69 3.71 20.54
C PRO A 130 -1.99 3.15 21.12
N LYS A 131 -2.99 2.83 20.28
CA LYS A 131 -4.29 2.32 20.72
C LYS A 131 -4.26 0.81 20.95
N ILE A 132 -3.36 0.10 20.27
CA ILE A 132 -3.25 -1.35 20.29
C ILE A 132 -1.75 -1.72 20.30
N PRO A 133 -1.08 -1.56 21.45
CA PRO A 133 0.37 -1.70 21.53
C PRO A 133 0.83 -3.15 21.24
N GLU A 134 -0.04 -4.14 21.42
CA GLU A 134 0.18 -5.55 21.07
C GLU A 134 0.34 -5.77 19.56
N LEU A 135 -0.17 -4.84 18.72
CA LEU A 135 -0.05 -4.88 17.27
C LEU A 135 1.02 -3.91 16.73
N ALA A 136 1.68 -3.13 17.58
CA ALA A 136 2.66 -2.13 17.18
C ALA A 136 3.85 -2.74 16.40
N THR A 137 4.32 -3.92 16.83
CA THR A 137 5.43 -4.63 16.16
C THR A 137 5.04 -5.06 14.72
N PRO A 138 3.91 -5.75 14.51
CA PRO A 138 3.40 -6.05 13.17
C PRO A 138 3.19 -4.83 12.29
N VAL A 139 2.58 -3.78 12.84
CA VAL A 139 2.36 -2.51 12.13
C VAL A 139 3.70 -1.90 11.70
N GLY A 140 4.70 -1.88 12.58
CA GLY A 140 6.06 -1.42 12.27
C GLY A 140 6.72 -2.23 11.15
N ALA A 141 6.55 -3.56 11.14
CA ALA A 141 7.04 -4.41 10.05
C ALA A 141 6.37 -4.06 8.70
N GLY A 142 5.06 -3.76 8.73
CA GLY A 142 4.31 -3.27 7.57
C GLY A 142 4.84 -1.93 7.05
N ILE A 143 5.01 -0.94 7.94
CA ILE A 143 5.58 0.38 7.64
C ILE A 143 6.97 0.23 6.99
N GLY A 144 7.84 -0.59 7.56
CA GLY A 144 9.17 -0.86 7.03
C GLY A 144 9.13 -1.35 5.58
N LYS A 145 8.17 -2.22 5.24
CA LYS A 145 7.98 -2.69 3.84
C LYS A 145 7.44 -1.61 2.90
N ILE A 146 6.60 -0.71 3.37
CA ILE A 146 6.16 0.43 2.56
C ILE A 146 7.36 1.34 2.26
N HIS A 147 8.18 1.68 3.26
CA HIS A 147 9.39 2.47 3.04
C HIS A 147 10.39 1.80 2.10
N GLU A 148 10.58 0.49 2.20
CA GLU A 148 11.42 -0.27 1.26
C GLU A 148 10.91 -0.13 -0.18
N CYS A 149 9.59 -0.18 -0.38
CA CYS A 149 8.97 0.03 -1.68
C CYS A 149 9.23 1.45 -2.21
N VAL A 150 8.96 2.48 -1.40
CA VAL A 150 9.20 3.89 -1.75
C VAL A 150 10.66 4.12 -2.12
N ASN A 151 11.58 3.62 -1.30
CA ASN A 151 13.01 3.83 -1.52
C ASN A 151 13.51 3.17 -2.81
N ARG A 152 12.91 2.06 -3.25
CA ARG A 152 13.23 1.42 -4.53
C ARG A 152 12.70 2.20 -5.73
N THR A 153 11.55 2.86 -5.61
CA THR A 153 10.86 3.47 -6.75
C THR A 153 11.08 4.99 -6.86
N LYS A 154 11.47 5.66 -5.78
CA LYS A 154 11.59 7.14 -5.75
C LYS A 154 12.61 7.72 -6.73
N SER A 155 13.64 6.96 -7.10
CA SER A 155 14.65 7.39 -8.08
C SER A 155 14.23 7.19 -9.54
N ALA A 156 13.10 6.53 -9.78
CA ALA A 156 12.63 6.27 -11.13
C ALA A 156 12.14 7.57 -11.79
N ARG A 157 12.69 7.91 -12.96
CA ARG A 157 12.30 9.12 -13.71
C ARG A 157 10.81 9.15 -14.04
N VAL A 158 10.23 7.99 -14.36
CA VAL A 158 8.80 7.85 -14.66
C VAL A 158 7.95 8.29 -13.47
N GLN A 159 8.27 7.80 -12.26
CA GLN A 159 7.61 8.19 -11.01
C GLN A 159 7.65 9.72 -10.79
N THR A 160 8.81 10.33 -10.98
CA THR A 160 8.97 11.78 -10.82
C THR A 160 8.12 12.58 -11.81
N LEU A 161 8.17 12.21 -13.09
CA LEU A 161 7.46 12.92 -14.15
C LEU A 161 5.96 12.77 -14.00
N GLU A 162 5.52 11.59 -13.61
CA GLU A 162 4.12 11.28 -13.43
C GLU A 162 3.50 12.06 -12.26
N MET A 163 4.17 12.12 -11.11
CA MET A 163 3.74 12.99 -10.00
C MET A 163 3.71 14.47 -10.42
N PHE A 164 4.68 14.91 -11.22
CA PHE A 164 4.74 16.30 -11.69
C PHE A 164 3.60 16.66 -12.65
N ILE A 165 3.23 15.75 -13.55
CA ILE A 165 2.15 15.96 -14.52
C ILE A 165 0.79 16.08 -13.83
N ASN A 166 0.61 15.44 -12.66
CA ASN A 166 -0.61 15.55 -11.88
C ASN A 166 -0.74 16.99 -11.29
N PRO A 167 -1.72 17.80 -11.74
CA PRO A 167 -1.82 19.20 -11.35
C PRO A 167 -2.20 19.40 -9.88
N GLY A 168 -2.77 18.39 -9.21
CA GLY A 168 -3.12 18.44 -7.79
C GLY A 168 -1.96 18.10 -6.85
N ILE A 169 -0.86 17.58 -7.38
CA ILE A 169 0.32 17.17 -6.59
C ILE A 169 1.55 17.98 -6.98
N LYS A 170 1.86 18.06 -8.29
CA LYS A 170 3.03 18.73 -8.87
C LYS A 170 4.31 18.46 -8.06
N PHE A 171 4.87 19.49 -7.43
CA PHE A 171 6.00 19.41 -6.51
C PHE A 171 5.60 19.49 -5.05
N ASP A 172 4.33 19.73 -4.72
CA ASP A 172 3.88 20.04 -3.36
C ASP A 172 4.11 18.87 -2.41
N PHE A 173 3.91 17.64 -2.88
CA PHE A 173 4.23 16.45 -2.09
C PHE A 173 5.75 16.29 -1.92
N MET A 174 6.53 16.45 -3.00
CA MET A 174 7.98 16.31 -2.95
C MET A 174 8.61 17.35 -2.01
N ASN A 175 8.11 18.58 -2.01
CA ASN A 175 8.59 19.66 -1.16
C ASN A 175 8.31 19.42 0.32
N ARG A 176 7.18 18.80 0.64
CA ARG A 176 6.80 18.49 2.02
C ARG A 176 7.49 17.25 2.57
N CYS A 177 7.60 16.20 1.77
CA CYS A 177 7.93 14.86 2.28
C CYS A 177 9.34 14.39 1.91
N TRP A 178 10.02 14.98 0.92
CA TRP A 178 11.34 14.52 0.49
C TRP A 178 12.48 15.38 1.05
N PRO A 179 13.65 14.79 1.35
CA PRO A 179 14.85 15.55 1.72
C PRO A 179 15.37 16.38 0.51
N ALA A 180 16.13 17.44 0.81
CA ALA A 180 16.59 18.40 -0.21
C ALA A 180 17.28 17.75 -1.42
N TYR A 181 18.14 16.76 -1.15
CA TYR A 181 18.84 16.02 -2.20
C TYR A 181 17.90 15.32 -3.20
N ASP A 182 16.86 14.64 -2.70
CA ASP A 182 15.91 13.91 -3.54
C ASP A 182 15.03 14.88 -4.34
N ARG A 183 14.71 16.05 -3.77
CA ARG A 183 13.96 17.12 -4.47
C ARG A 183 14.76 17.71 -5.61
N ASP A 184 16.03 18.05 -5.39
CA ASP A 184 16.89 18.64 -6.42
C ASP A 184 17.06 17.70 -7.62
N ARG A 185 17.20 16.40 -7.34
CA ARG A 185 17.19 15.36 -8.37
C ARG A 185 15.88 15.36 -9.16
N ALA A 186 14.73 15.43 -8.48
CA ALA A 186 13.43 15.46 -9.13
C ALA A 186 13.27 16.69 -10.04
N TYR A 187 13.65 17.88 -9.54
CA TYR A 187 13.64 19.11 -10.32
C TYR A 187 14.52 19.01 -11.57
N LYS A 188 15.71 18.42 -11.45
CA LYS A 188 16.62 18.21 -12.57
C LYS A 188 15.99 17.29 -13.63
N VAL A 189 15.39 16.17 -13.22
CA VAL A 189 14.70 15.24 -14.14
C VAL A 189 13.57 15.94 -14.91
N VAL A 190 12.74 16.73 -14.23
CA VAL A 190 11.65 17.48 -14.87
C VAL A 190 12.20 18.49 -15.86
N ARG A 191 13.17 19.31 -15.44
CA ARG A 191 13.80 20.33 -16.30
C ARG A 191 14.41 19.70 -17.55
N GLU A 192 15.22 18.66 -17.41
CA GLU A 192 15.86 17.98 -18.53
C GLU A 192 14.85 17.38 -19.51
N THR A 193 13.78 16.78 -18.98
CA THR A 193 12.72 16.18 -19.80
C THR A 193 11.95 17.26 -20.57
N MET A 194 11.58 18.36 -19.91
CA MET A 194 10.89 19.49 -20.55
C MET A 194 11.75 20.14 -21.62
N LEU A 195 13.06 20.35 -21.37
CA LEU A 195 13.99 20.89 -22.36
C LEU A 195 14.12 19.98 -23.57
N LYS A 196 14.22 18.66 -23.35
CA LYS A 196 14.26 17.68 -24.45
C LYS A 196 12.98 17.75 -25.30
N PHE A 197 11.81 17.78 -24.66
CA PHE A 197 10.54 17.87 -25.35
C PHE A 197 10.38 19.18 -26.11
N GLN A 198 10.79 20.30 -25.52
CA GLN A 198 10.78 21.61 -26.16
C GLN A 198 11.66 21.63 -27.42
N ARG A 199 12.90 21.14 -27.34
CA ARG A 199 13.79 21.03 -28.50
C ARG A 199 13.19 20.18 -29.62
N GLN A 200 12.59 19.04 -29.26
CA GLN A 200 11.92 18.17 -30.23
C GLN A 200 10.74 18.87 -30.91
N ARG A 201 9.95 19.64 -30.16
CA ARG A 201 8.84 20.43 -30.72
C ARG A 201 9.32 21.49 -31.70
N TYR A 202 10.40 22.21 -31.38
CA TYR A 202 10.96 23.20 -32.30
C TYR A 202 11.44 22.55 -33.61
N ALA A 203 12.21 21.45 -33.52
CA ALA A 203 12.66 20.72 -34.70
C ALA A 203 11.49 20.20 -35.56
N GLN A 204 10.41 19.71 -34.94
CA GLN A 204 9.21 19.28 -35.67
C GLN A 204 8.46 20.43 -36.34
N CYS A 205 8.40 21.60 -35.69
CA CYS A 205 7.82 22.80 -36.28
C CYS A 205 8.65 23.29 -37.49
N GLU A 206 9.98 23.33 -37.39
CA GLU A 206 10.85 23.69 -38.52
C GLU A 206 10.66 22.75 -39.71
N MET A 207 10.62 21.43 -39.46
CA MET A 207 10.38 20.42 -40.50
C MET A 207 8.99 20.55 -41.16
N ARG A 208 7.95 20.90 -40.40
CA ARG A 208 6.60 21.14 -40.94
C ARG A 208 6.55 22.38 -41.83
N VAL A 209 7.21 23.48 -41.42
CA VAL A 209 7.26 24.73 -42.19
C VAL A 209 8.03 24.55 -43.51
N VAL A 210 9.11 23.76 -43.51
CA VAL A 210 9.86 23.43 -44.74
C VAL A 210 9.00 22.57 -45.68
N SER A 211 8.31 21.55 -45.16
CA SER A 211 7.45 20.67 -45.98
C SER A 211 6.28 21.40 -46.64
N SER A 212 5.65 22.35 -45.93
CA SER A 212 4.59 23.20 -46.52
C SER A 212 5.10 24.13 -47.63
N ARG A 213 6.34 24.63 -47.54
CA ARG A 213 6.94 25.49 -48.59
C ARG A 213 7.35 24.69 -49.83
N THR A 214 7.75 23.44 -49.68
CA THR A 214 8.09 22.56 -50.82
C THR A 214 6.86 21.99 -51.53
N GLY A 215 5.70 21.96 -50.88
CA GLY A 215 4.43 21.50 -51.49
C GLY A 215 3.75 22.54 -52.39
N GLU A 216 3.99 23.83 -52.19
CA GLU A 216 3.44 24.92 -53.02
C GLU A 216 4.25 25.18 -54.31
N GLY A 217 5.38 24.49 -54.51
CA GLY A 217 6.29 24.74 -55.64
C GLY A 217 6.14 23.81 -56.85
N ASN A 218 5.21 22.85 -56.85
CA ASN A 218 5.12 21.81 -57.90
C ASN A 218 3.80 21.81 -58.69
N GLY A 219 3.07 22.93 -58.67
CA GLY A 219 1.78 23.08 -59.32
C GLY A 219 1.71 24.22 -60.32
N ASP A 220 2.76 24.50 -61.10
CA ASP A 220 2.61 25.31 -62.32
C ASP A 220 3.85 25.23 -63.25
N VAL A 221 4.00 24.14 -64.03
CA VAL A 221 4.79 24.19 -65.28
C VAL A 221 4.24 23.18 -66.31
N GLY A 222 3.56 23.71 -67.33
CA GLY A 222 3.40 23.14 -68.67
C GLY A 222 2.25 22.14 -68.86
N ALA A 223 1.42 22.22 -69.90
CA ALA A 223 1.37 23.08 -71.10
C ALA A 223 -0.06 23.05 -71.67
#